data_AF-A0A9D8V9W1-F1
#
_entry.id   AF-A0A9D8V9W1-F1
#
_cell.length_a   1.000
_cell.length_b   1.000
_cell.length_c   1.000
_cell.angle_alpha   90.00
_cell.angle_beta   90.00
_cell.angle_gamma   90.00
#
_symmetry.space_group_name_H-M   'P 1'
#
loop_
_entity.id
_entity.type
_entity.pdbx_description
1 polymer ?
#
loop_
_entity_poly.entity_id
_entity_poly.type
_entity_poly.pdbx_seq_one_letter_code
_entity_poly.pdbx_strand_id
1 'polypeptide(L)'
;MSLEKFNEFYDSHPGWVTLSTIDADGFPHSVPLGYFRDGDKIYCGVRDNTRKLRNIDTNAKVSLMIESGSTMADIKGAMIQGNATVHRDPAKVLELMRKGAKARGVPEAELPSEARPGAAFIEVEPVRRISWDYGAISA
;
A
#
# COMPACT_ATOMS: atom_id res chain seq x y z
N MET A 1 11.58 14.62 4.76
CA MET A 1 12.08 13.40 5.44
C MET A 1 13.08 12.70 4.51
N SER A 2 14.15 12.07 5.04
CA SER A 2 15.06 11.24 4.21
C SER A 2 14.33 9.99 3.71
N LEU A 3 14.85 9.33 2.66
CA LEU A 3 14.25 8.09 2.13
C LEU A 3 14.20 6.98 3.19
N GLU A 4 15.26 6.83 3.97
CA GLU A 4 15.34 5.88 5.08
C GLU A 4 14.21 6.11 6.09
N LYS A 5 14.10 7.33 6.63
CA LYS A 5 13.03 7.68 7.58
C LYS A 5 11.63 7.55 6.97
N PHE A 6 11.48 7.81 5.67
CA PHE A 6 10.20 7.63 4.96
C PHE A 6 9.80 6.16 4.91
N ASN A 7 10.75 5.30 4.57
CA ASN A 7 10.56 3.87 4.50
C ASN A 7 10.30 3.27 5.89
N GLU A 8 11.05 3.68 6.91
CA GLU A 8 10.80 3.32 8.31
C GLU A 8 9.39 3.74 8.77
N PHE A 9 8.92 4.93 8.36
CA PHE A 9 7.57 5.37 8.69
C PHE A 9 6.50 4.46 8.09
N TYR A 10 6.66 4.02 6.83
CA TYR A 10 5.78 3.00 6.24
C TYR A 10 5.90 1.65 6.95
N ASP A 11 7.11 1.18 7.26
CA ASP A 11 7.28 -0.15 7.87
C ASP A 11 6.79 -0.19 9.34
N SER A 12 6.90 0.92 10.06
CA SER A 12 6.52 1.05 11.48
C SER A 12 5.04 1.36 11.73
N HIS A 13 4.25 1.58 10.67
CA HIS A 13 2.80 1.81 10.78
C HIS A 13 2.02 0.60 10.22
N PRO A 14 2.07 -0.57 10.91
CA PRO A 14 1.30 -1.75 10.51
C PRO A 14 -0.18 -1.47 10.77
N GLY A 15 -0.89 -1.09 9.72
CA GLY A 15 -2.29 -0.72 9.77
C GLY A 15 -2.87 -0.59 8.37
N TRP A 16 -3.61 0.49 8.15
CA TRP A 16 -4.25 0.76 6.88
C TRP A 16 -3.52 1.88 6.14
N VAL A 17 -3.16 1.64 4.89
CA VAL A 17 -2.83 2.72 3.95
C VAL A 17 -4.10 3.16 3.24
N THR A 18 -4.25 4.47 3.02
CA THR A 18 -5.31 4.98 2.16
C THR A 18 -4.85 4.90 0.71
N LEU A 19 -5.42 3.98 -0.06
CA LEU A 19 -5.24 3.91 -1.51
C LEU A 19 -6.26 4.82 -2.19
N SER A 20 -5.79 5.77 -2.99
CA SER A 20 -6.62 6.55 -3.90
C SER A 20 -6.36 6.14 -5.35
N THR A 21 -7.44 5.82 -6.05
CA THR A 21 -7.49 5.52 -7.50
C THR A 21 -8.36 6.54 -8.22
N ILE A 22 -8.32 6.61 -9.54
CA ILE A 22 -9.20 7.49 -10.33
C ILE A 22 -10.25 6.62 -11.02
N ASP A 23 -11.53 6.92 -10.82
CA ASP A 23 -12.61 6.20 -11.50
C ASP A 23 -12.82 6.66 -12.95
N ALA A 24 -13.75 6.00 -13.64
CA ALA A 24 -14.03 6.26 -15.06
C ALA A 24 -14.59 7.68 -15.34
N ASP A 25 -15.23 8.30 -14.34
CA ASP A 25 -15.77 9.66 -14.44
C ASP A 25 -14.72 10.71 -14.02
N GLY A 26 -13.52 10.28 -13.63
CA GLY A 26 -12.41 11.12 -13.21
C GLY A 26 -12.42 11.49 -11.72
N PHE A 27 -13.36 10.96 -10.92
CA PHE A 27 -13.40 11.20 -9.50
C PHE A 27 -12.36 10.34 -8.76
N PRO A 28 -11.75 10.87 -7.68
CA PRO A 28 -10.90 10.08 -6.81
C PRO A 28 -11.75 9.10 -5.99
N HIS A 29 -11.30 7.86 -5.90
CA HIS A 29 -11.89 6.81 -5.07
C HIS A 29 -10.85 6.31 -4.07
N SER A 30 -11.05 6.66 -2.80
CA SER A 30 -10.13 6.37 -1.70
C SER A 30 -10.67 5.28 -0.78
N VAL A 31 -9.83 4.30 -0.44
CA VAL A 31 -10.20 3.17 0.42
C VAL A 31 -9.02 2.74 1.30
N PRO A 32 -9.26 2.29 2.55
CA PRO A 32 -8.21 1.75 3.41
C PRO A 32 -7.83 0.33 2.98
N LEU A 33 -6.54 0.00 2.95
CA LEU A 33 -6.01 -1.33 2.67
C LEU A 33 -4.88 -1.71 3.62
N GLY A 34 -4.81 -3.00 3.99
CA GLY A 34 -3.59 -3.55 4.57
C GLY A 34 -2.50 -3.60 3.49
N TYR A 35 -1.25 -3.32 3.88
CA TYR A 35 -0.13 -3.29 2.95
C TYR A 35 1.15 -3.83 3.59
N PHE A 36 2.13 -4.09 2.74
CA PHE A 36 3.52 -4.26 3.16
C PHE A 36 4.45 -3.72 2.07
N ARG A 37 5.71 -3.49 2.45
CA ARG A 37 6.77 -3.08 1.54
C ARG A 37 7.73 -4.25 1.27
N ASP A 38 8.20 -4.35 0.03
CA ASP A 38 9.29 -5.26 -0.36
C ASP A 38 10.23 -4.48 -1.30
N GLY A 39 11.42 -4.13 -0.77
CA GLY A 39 12.30 -3.12 -1.38
C GLY A 39 11.61 -1.76 -1.44
N ASP A 40 11.54 -1.16 -2.63
CA ASP A 40 10.84 0.12 -2.82
C ASP A 40 9.36 -0.03 -3.16
N LYS A 41 8.90 -1.24 -3.49
CA LYS A 41 7.53 -1.48 -3.96
C LYS A 41 6.58 -1.70 -2.79
N ILE A 42 5.34 -1.24 -2.96
CA ILE A 42 4.28 -1.45 -1.99
C ILE A 42 3.26 -2.45 -2.52
N TYR A 43 2.83 -3.37 -1.68
CA TYR A 43 1.88 -4.42 -2.05
C TYR A 43 0.66 -4.37 -1.15
N CYS A 44 -0.53 -4.41 -1.74
CA CYS A 44 -1.81 -4.45 -1.04
C CYS A 44 -2.59 -5.70 -1.45
N GLY A 45 -2.88 -6.59 -0.50
CA GLY A 45 -3.72 -7.77 -0.73
C GLY A 45 -5.20 -7.39 -0.73
N VAL A 46 -5.95 -7.82 -1.74
CA VAL A 46 -7.36 -7.46 -1.93
C VAL A 46 -8.20 -8.64 -2.44
N ARG A 47 -9.52 -8.47 -2.40
CA ARG A 47 -10.43 -9.30 -3.21
C ARG A 47 -10.46 -8.78 -4.65
N ASP A 48 -10.53 -9.70 -5.60
CA ASP A 48 -10.72 -9.38 -7.00
C ASP A 48 -12.12 -8.79 -7.27
N ASN A 49 -12.37 -8.31 -8.49
CA ASN A 49 -13.65 -7.75 -8.94
C ASN A 49 -14.14 -6.51 -8.14
N THR A 50 -13.22 -5.77 -7.51
CA THR A 50 -13.55 -4.53 -6.78
C THR A 50 -13.38 -3.28 -7.65
N ARG A 51 -14.08 -2.17 -7.30
CA ARG A 51 -13.98 -0.91 -8.06
C ARG A 51 -12.55 -0.40 -8.21
N LYS A 52 -11.75 -0.42 -7.14
CA LYS A 52 -10.34 0.02 -7.16
C LYS A 52 -9.50 -0.75 -8.18
N LEU A 53 -9.76 -2.04 -8.40
CA LEU A 53 -9.02 -2.82 -9.39
C LEU A 53 -9.45 -2.44 -10.80
N ARG A 54 -10.75 -2.29 -11.05
CA ARG A 54 -11.26 -1.77 -12.34
C ARG A 54 -10.69 -0.39 -12.66
N ASN A 55 -10.57 0.49 -11.65
CA ASN A 55 -9.95 1.80 -11.79
C ASN A 55 -8.47 1.69 -12.16
N ILE A 56 -7.71 0.77 -11.53
CA ILE A 56 -6.29 0.57 -11.83
C ILE A 56 -6.09 -0.04 -13.23
N ASP A 57 -6.93 -0.99 -13.62
CA ASP A 57 -6.86 -1.64 -14.94
C ASP A 57 -7.05 -0.61 -16.08
N THR A 58 -7.78 0.49 -15.86
CA THR A 58 -7.95 1.58 -16.83
C THR A 58 -6.97 2.74 -16.62
N ASN A 59 -6.58 3.04 -15.39
CA ASN A 59 -5.65 4.10 -15.03
C ASN A 59 -4.74 3.65 -13.88
N ALA A 60 -3.50 3.29 -14.23
CA ALA A 60 -2.51 2.81 -13.28
C ALA A 60 -2.04 3.87 -12.25
N LYS A 61 -2.36 5.15 -12.43
CA LYS A 61 -1.89 6.21 -11.50
C LYS A 61 -2.64 6.15 -10.17
N VAL A 62 -1.90 5.92 -9.09
CA VAL A 62 -2.45 5.83 -7.74
C VAL A 62 -1.71 6.70 -6.74
N SER A 63 -2.35 6.94 -5.61
CA SER A 63 -1.73 7.50 -4.40
C SER A 63 -1.92 6.54 -3.23
N LEU A 64 -0.89 6.39 -2.41
CA LEU A 64 -0.90 5.72 -1.12
C LEU A 64 -0.55 6.75 -0.05
N MET A 65 -1.32 6.84 1.03
CA MET A 65 -1.07 7.78 2.12
C MET A 65 -1.24 7.11 3.47
N ILE A 66 -0.26 7.35 4.35
CA ILE A 66 -0.34 7.04 5.78
C ILE A 66 -0.13 8.33 6.58
N GLU A 67 -0.76 8.38 7.75
CA GLU A 67 -0.69 9.50 8.67
C GLU A 67 -0.54 9.01 10.11
N SER A 68 -0.05 9.89 10.96
CA SER A 68 -0.04 9.76 12.41
C SER A 68 -0.19 11.13 13.05
N GLY A 69 -0.45 11.13 14.36
CA GLY A 69 -0.63 12.34 15.16
C GLY A 69 -2.00 12.33 15.81
N SER A 70 -2.15 13.09 16.89
CA SER A 70 -3.40 13.14 17.66
C SER A 70 -3.96 14.56 17.79
N THR A 71 -3.14 15.55 17.44
CA THR A 71 -3.44 16.98 17.52
C THR A 71 -2.94 17.66 16.24
N MET A 72 -3.30 18.94 16.04
CA MET A 72 -2.76 19.68 14.90
C MET A 72 -1.24 19.90 14.98
N ALA A 73 -0.65 19.91 16.17
CA ALA A 73 0.77 20.21 16.35
C ALA A 73 1.69 19.04 15.98
N ASP A 74 1.19 17.80 15.99
CA ASP A 74 1.97 16.57 15.80
C ASP A 74 1.55 15.78 14.55
N ILE A 75 0.76 16.38 13.65
CA ILE A 75 0.39 15.74 12.38
C ILE A 75 1.64 15.42 11.57
N LYS A 76 1.78 14.15 11.22
CA LYS A 76 2.80 13.66 10.31
C LYS A 76 2.16 12.78 9.26
N GLY A 77 2.67 12.86 8.03
CA GLY A 77 2.18 12.02 6.96
C GLY A 77 3.20 11.77 5.88
N ALA A 78 2.98 10.68 5.17
CA ALA A 78 3.82 10.23 4.07
C ALA A 78 2.95 9.67 2.96
N MET A 79 3.14 10.22 1.76
CA MET A 79 2.40 9.88 0.56
C MET A 79 3.34 9.38 -0.53
N ILE A 80 2.94 8.29 -1.19
CA ILE A 80 3.53 7.79 -2.42
C ILE A 80 2.55 8.06 -3.56
N GLN A 81 3.03 8.64 -4.65
CA GLN A 81 2.36 8.56 -5.95
C GLN A 81 3.10 7.53 -6.80
N GLY A 82 2.38 6.64 -7.47
CA GLY A 82 2.99 5.53 -8.19
C GLY A 82 2.12 4.99 -9.32
N ASN A 83 2.70 4.06 -10.07
CA ASN A 83 1.98 3.27 -11.05
C ASN A 83 1.65 1.91 -10.45
N ALA A 84 0.39 1.50 -10.55
CA ALA A 84 -0.12 0.27 -9.98
C ALA A 84 -0.30 -0.82 -11.06
N THR A 85 0.04 -2.05 -10.67
CA THR A 85 -0.20 -3.26 -11.45
C THR A 85 -1.05 -4.23 -10.62
N VAL A 86 -2.08 -4.83 -11.22
CA VAL A 86 -2.92 -5.82 -10.55
C VAL A 86 -2.47 -7.24 -10.90
N HIS A 87 -2.12 -8.01 -9.88
CA HIS A 87 -1.73 -9.41 -9.99
C HIS A 87 -2.90 -10.33 -9.63
N ARG A 88 -3.30 -11.17 -10.58
CA ARG A 88 -4.37 -12.18 -10.42
C ARG A 88 -3.90 -13.61 -10.68
N ASP A 89 -2.68 -13.77 -11.21
CA ASP A 89 -2.08 -15.08 -11.43
C ASP A 89 -1.90 -15.84 -10.10
N PRO A 90 -2.40 -17.09 -9.98
CA PRO A 90 -2.33 -17.83 -8.72
C PRO A 90 -0.91 -18.02 -8.18
N ALA A 91 0.10 -18.25 -9.04
CA ALA A 91 1.47 -18.44 -8.58
C ALA A 91 2.04 -17.12 -8.02
N LYS A 92 1.81 -16.00 -8.71
CA LYS A 92 2.22 -14.68 -8.24
C LYS A 92 1.48 -14.26 -6.97
N VAL A 93 0.17 -14.51 -6.90
CA VAL A 93 -0.64 -14.21 -5.71
C VAL A 93 -0.14 -15.02 -4.51
N LEU A 94 0.16 -16.30 -4.68
CA LEU A 94 0.72 -17.14 -3.62
C LEU A 94 2.09 -16.61 -3.15
N GLU A 95 2.98 -16.25 -4.06
CA GLU A 95 4.28 -15.63 -3.74
C GLU A 95 4.08 -14.41 -2.83
N LEU A 96 3.21 -13.48 -3.22
CA LEU A 96 2.94 -12.25 -2.48
C LEU A 96 2.22 -12.50 -1.16
N MET A 97 1.33 -13.49 -1.08
CA MET A 97 0.73 -13.92 0.19
C MET A 97 1.78 -14.42 1.17
N ARG A 98 2.73 -15.25 0.71
CA ARG A 98 3.83 -15.75 1.55
C ARG A 98 4.73 -14.61 1.99
N LYS A 99 5.08 -13.67 1.11
CA LYS A 99 5.86 -12.46 1.47
C LYS A 99 5.16 -11.62 2.54
N GLY A 100 3.88 -11.29 2.34
CA GLY A 100 3.11 -10.51 3.31
C GLY A 100 2.87 -11.26 4.64
N ALA A 101 2.82 -12.60 4.63
CA ALA A 101 2.78 -13.40 5.86
C ALA A 101 4.12 -13.37 6.59
N LYS A 102 5.24 -13.55 5.88
CA LYS A 102 6.60 -13.42 6.44
C LYS A 102 6.86 -12.04 7.04
N ALA A 103 6.45 -10.98 6.36
CA ALA A 103 6.56 -9.60 6.85
C ALA A 103 5.81 -9.36 8.16
N ARG A 104 4.76 -10.16 8.44
CA ARG A 104 4.00 -10.13 9.70
C ARG A 104 4.52 -11.12 10.76
N GLY A 105 5.62 -11.81 10.49
CA GLY A 105 6.23 -12.77 11.41
C GLY A 105 5.55 -14.15 11.45
N VAL A 106 4.75 -14.52 10.44
CA VAL A 106 4.15 -15.86 10.36
C VAL A 106 5.24 -16.92 10.18
N PRO A 107 5.29 -17.99 11.00
CA PRO A 107 6.28 -19.06 10.88
C PRO A 107 6.22 -19.78 9.52
N GLU A 108 7.36 -20.29 9.02
CA GLU A 108 7.43 -20.96 7.70
C GLU A 108 6.45 -22.13 7.56
N ALA A 109 6.21 -22.88 8.66
CA ALA A 109 5.28 -24.01 8.69
C ALA A 109 3.79 -23.60 8.52
N GLU A 110 3.46 -22.33 8.76
CA GLU A 110 2.09 -21.79 8.68
C GLU A 110 1.86 -20.94 7.42
N LEU A 111 2.86 -20.86 6.54
CA LEU A 111 2.72 -20.08 5.32
C LEU A 111 1.74 -20.73 4.35
N PRO A 112 0.96 -19.92 3.59
CA PRO A 112 0.07 -20.45 2.56
C PRO A 112 0.82 -21.35 1.57
N SER A 113 0.23 -22.51 1.28
CA SER A 113 0.67 -23.45 0.25
C SER A 113 -0.05 -23.22 -1.09
N GLU A 114 -1.19 -22.53 -1.06
CA GLU A 114 -2.02 -22.23 -2.24
C GLU A 114 -2.56 -20.79 -2.19
N ALA A 115 -2.83 -20.22 -3.36
CA ALA A 115 -3.47 -18.92 -3.45
C ALA A 115 -4.94 -19.03 -3.04
N ARG A 116 -5.41 -18.07 -2.25
CA ARG A 116 -6.83 -18.00 -1.89
C ARG A 116 -7.67 -17.66 -3.14
N PRO A 117 -8.72 -18.43 -3.46
CA PRO A 117 -9.60 -18.11 -4.58
C PRO A 117 -10.16 -16.69 -4.49
N GLY A 118 -10.13 -15.95 -5.60
CA GLY A 118 -10.61 -14.58 -5.68
C GLY A 118 -9.73 -13.54 -4.98
N ALA A 119 -8.51 -13.91 -4.55
CA ALA A 119 -7.53 -12.95 -4.09
C ALA A 119 -6.74 -12.34 -5.26
N ALA A 120 -6.41 -11.07 -5.11
CA ALA A 120 -5.51 -10.34 -6.00
C ALA A 120 -4.56 -9.47 -5.19
N PHE A 121 -3.51 -9.00 -5.83
CA PHE A 121 -2.59 -8.02 -5.26
C PHE A 121 -2.50 -6.77 -6.12
N ILE A 122 -2.42 -5.63 -5.47
CA ILE A 122 -2.01 -4.38 -6.10
C ILE A 122 -0.52 -4.20 -5.76
N GLU A 123 0.33 -4.15 -6.78
CA GLU A 123 1.72 -3.72 -6.67
C GLU A 123 1.80 -2.25 -7.08
N VAL A 124 2.44 -1.41 -6.27
CA VAL A 124 2.66 0.01 -6.57
C VAL A 124 4.15 0.28 -6.67
N GLU A 125 4.57 0.73 -7.85
CA GLU A 125 5.92 1.24 -8.09
C GLU A 125 5.96 2.75 -7.83
N PRO A 126 6.74 3.23 -6.85
CA PRO A 126 6.78 4.65 -6.51
C PRO A 126 7.38 5.50 -7.63
N VAL A 127 6.67 6.57 -7.99
CA VAL A 127 7.15 7.64 -8.89
C VAL A 127 7.58 8.86 -8.07
N ARG A 128 6.82 9.20 -7.03
CA ARG A 128 7.09 10.35 -6.17
C ARG A 128 6.77 10.03 -4.71
N ARG A 129 7.61 10.53 -3.81
CA ARG A 129 7.41 10.47 -2.35
C ARG A 129 7.27 11.89 -1.80
N ILE A 130 6.27 12.10 -0.97
CA ILE A 130 5.96 13.40 -0.34
C ILE A 130 5.74 13.15 1.14
N SER A 131 6.30 13.99 2.00
CA SER A 131 6.15 13.85 3.46
C SER A 131 6.00 15.21 4.13
N TRP A 132 5.26 15.26 5.22
CA TRP A 132 5.15 16.41 6.10
C TRP A 132 5.21 15.96 7.57
N ASP A 133 5.70 16.84 8.43
CA ASP A 133 5.82 16.62 9.87
C ASP A 133 5.67 17.99 10.55
N TYR A 134 4.53 18.23 11.20
CA TYR A 134 4.21 19.53 11.80
C TYR A 134 4.96 19.74 13.11
N GLY A 135 5.29 18.67 13.84
CA GLY A 135 6.06 18.76 15.08
C GLY A 135 7.50 19.22 14.85
N ALA A 136 8.04 18.97 13.65
CA ALA A 136 9.34 19.48 13.23
C ALA A 136 9.32 20.96 12.79
N ILE A 137 8.14 21.55 12.57
CA ILE A 137 7.97 22.96 12.13
C ILE A 137 7.83 23.89 13.35
N SER A 138 7.34 23.38 14.48
CA SER A 138 7.11 24.13 15.72
C SER A 138 8.31 24.17 16.69
N ALA A 139 9.52 23.81 16.24
CA ALA A 139 10.75 23.78 17.02
C ALA A 139 11.77 24.84 16.56
#